data_AF-A0A9Q0XLB9-F1
#
_entry.id   AF-A0A9Q0XLB9-F1
#
_cell.length_a   1.000
_cell.length_b   1.000
_cell.length_c   1.000
_cell.angle_alpha   90.00
_cell.angle_beta   90.00
_cell.angle_gamma   90.00
#
_symmetry.space_group_name_H-M   'P 1'
#
loop_
_entity.id
_entity.type
_entity.pdbx_description
1 polymer ?
#
loop_
_entity_poly.entity_id
_entity_poly.type
_entity_poly.pdbx_seq_one_letter_code
_entity_poly.pdbx_strand_id
1 'polypeptide(L)'
;MEQSSSYMNIGETILTLSAWGGICQHNLDAAWHNLWPGCVVPPDASEPAPEFAVVEEIVSLGRTMGLDVNKEDMSELVKGHEHKLSTQDLMEL
;
A
#
# COMPACT_ATOMS: atom_id res chain seq x y z
N MET A 1 34.22 -23.65 -15.82
CA MET A 1 33.39 -23.89 -14.63
C MET A 1 33.25 -22.55 -13.94
N GLU A 2 32.27 -21.76 -14.38
CA GLU A 2 31.93 -20.49 -13.75
C GLU A 2 31.14 -20.79 -12.48
N GLN A 3 31.80 -20.72 -11.33
CA GLN A 3 31.06 -20.55 -10.08
C GLN A 3 30.75 -19.06 -9.96
N SER A 4 29.54 -18.72 -10.40
CA SER A 4 28.94 -17.40 -10.24
C SER A 4 28.98 -17.03 -8.76
N SER A 5 29.84 -16.07 -8.43
CA SER A 5 30.03 -15.55 -7.08
C SER A 5 28.83 -14.67 -6.71
N SER A 6 27.75 -15.30 -6.26
CA SER A 6 26.55 -14.61 -5.75
C SER A 6 26.44 -14.79 -4.25
N TYR A 7 27.51 -14.49 -3.52
CA TYR A 7 27.41 -14.20 -2.10
C TYR A 7 27.39 -12.69 -1.95
N MET A 8 26.21 -12.15 -1.73
CA MET A 8 26.06 -10.78 -1.24
C MET A 8 26.99 -10.63 -0.04
N ASN A 9 27.93 -9.67 -0.12
CA ASN A 9 28.98 -9.53 0.86
C ASN A 9 28.33 -9.24 2.22
N ILE A 10 28.55 -10.11 3.21
CA ILE A 10 27.94 -10.01 4.55
C ILE A 10 28.13 -8.61 5.15
N GLY A 11 29.22 -7.92 4.80
CA GLY A 11 29.44 -6.52 5.19
C GLY A 11 28.43 -5.53 4.59
N GLU A 12 28.05 -5.69 3.32
CA GLU A 12 27.05 -4.84 2.66
C GLU A 12 25.64 -5.07 3.24
N THR A 13 25.31 -6.32 3.58
CA THR A 13 24.04 -6.65 4.25
C THR A 13 23.96 -6.04 5.65
N ILE A 14 25.06 -6.02 6.41
CA ILE A 14 25.12 -5.40 7.74
C ILE A 14 25.02 -3.86 7.64
N LEU A 15 25.67 -3.25 6.66
CA LEU A 15 25.61 -1.80 6.45
C LEU A 15 24.23 -1.33 6.03
N THR A 16 23.53 -2.09 5.19
CA THR A 16 22.15 -1.80 4.83
C THR A 16 21.21 -1.97 6.02
N LEU A 17 21.23 -3.11 6.73
CA LEU A 17 20.41 -3.33 7.92
C LEU A 17 20.62 -2.26 9.01
N SER A 18 21.86 -1.83 9.24
CA SER A 18 22.16 -0.77 10.21
C SER A 18 21.71 0.61 9.76
N ALA A 19 21.79 0.93 8.46
CA ALA A 19 21.25 2.17 7.91
C ALA A 19 19.72 2.24 8.04
N TRP A 20 19.02 1.11 7.86
CA TRP A 20 17.57 1.02 8.05
C TRP A 20 17.15 1.02 9.53
N GLY A 21 17.98 0.47 10.44
CA GLY A 21 17.68 0.41 11.87
C GLY A 21 17.55 1.78 12.57
N GLY A 22 18.10 2.84 11.99
CA GLY A 22 17.97 4.22 12.49
C GLY A 22 16.75 4.97 11.95
N ILE A 23 16.04 4.40 10.98
CA ILE A 23 14.87 5.02 10.37
C ILE A 23 13.62 4.60 11.15
N CYS A 24 13.10 5.50 11.97
CA CYS A 24 11.81 5.28 12.62
C CYS A 24 10.67 5.43 11.61
N GLN A 25 9.53 4.79 11.89
CA GLN A 25 8.32 4.86 11.05
C GLN A 25 7.93 6.29 10.70
N HIS A 26 7.99 7.22 11.66
CA HIS A 26 7.80 8.65 11.47
C HIS A 26 8.67 9.25 10.33
N ASN A 27 9.94 8.84 10.22
CA ASN A 27 10.85 9.35 9.20
C ASN A 27 10.47 8.82 7.80
N LEU A 28 9.99 7.57 7.73
CA LEU A 28 9.44 7.01 6.49
C LEU A 28 8.16 7.71 6.10
N ASP A 29 7.24 7.91 7.03
CA ASP A 29 5.97 8.59 6.78
C ASP A 29 6.21 10.03 6.30
N ALA A 30 7.15 10.77 6.91
CA ALA A 30 7.52 12.11 6.46
C ALA A 30 8.16 12.11 5.06
N ALA A 31 9.02 11.14 4.75
CA ALA A 31 9.63 11.02 3.43
C ALA A 31 8.57 10.70 2.36
N TRP A 32 7.66 9.78 2.64
CA TRP A 32 6.55 9.42 1.76
C TRP A 32 5.57 10.57 1.56
N HIS A 33 5.23 11.31 2.62
CA HIS A 33 4.38 12.49 2.52
C HIS A 33 5.02 13.58 1.65
N ASN A 34 6.33 13.79 1.74
CA ASN A 34 7.03 14.77 0.89
C ASN A 34 7.09 14.35 -0.58
N LEU A 35 7.21 13.05 -0.86
CA LEU A 35 7.21 12.51 -2.22
C LEU A 35 5.82 12.50 -2.85
N TRP A 36 4.81 12.13 -2.06
CA TRP A 36 3.41 12.09 -2.48
C TRP A 36 2.50 12.52 -1.31
N PRO A 37 2.07 13.79 -1.27
CA PRO A 37 1.28 14.34 -0.16
C PRO A 37 -0.08 13.63 0.07
N GLY A 38 -0.67 13.04 -0.96
CA GLY A 38 -1.95 12.31 -0.86
C GLY A 38 -1.86 10.84 -0.42
N CYS A 39 -0.66 10.33 -0.08
CA CYS A 39 -0.41 8.90 0.16
C CYS A 39 -0.33 8.61 1.67
N VAL A 40 0.09 9.61 2.44
CA VAL A 40 0.13 9.52 3.90
C VAL A 40 -1.16 10.10 4.43
N VAL A 41 -2.08 9.20 4.77
CA VAL A 41 -3.27 9.54 5.53
C VAL A 41 -2.80 10.08 6.89
N PRO A 42 -3.14 11.32 7.26
CA PRO A 42 -2.63 11.89 8.49
C PRO A 42 -3.16 11.10 9.71
N PRO A 43 -2.44 11.04 10.84
CA PRO A 43 -2.79 10.17 11.97
C PRO A 43 -4.17 10.44 12.58
N ASP A 44 -4.74 11.60 12.30
CA ASP A 44 -6.05 12.10 12.73
C ASP A 44 -7.14 11.97 11.65
N ALA A 45 -6.79 11.49 10.45
CA ALA A 45 -7.80 11.17 9.46
C ALA A 45 -8.65 10.01 9.98
N SER A 46 -9.96 10.23 9.92
CA SER A 46 -11.01 9.29 10.32
C SER A 46 -10.67 7.87 9.87
N GLU A 47 -11.09 6.89 10.69
CA GLU A 47 -11.05 5.49 10.30
C GLU A 47 -11.57 5.32 8.87
N PRO A 48 -10.91 4.47 8.06
CA PRO A 48 -11.34 4.23 6.70
C PRO A 48 -12.83 3.89 6.70
N ALA A 49 -13.58 4.54 5.81
CA ALA A 49 -15.01 4.33 5.74
C ALA A 49 -15.29 2.82 5.62
N PRO A 50 -16.29 2.28 6.34
CA PRO A 50 -16.64 0.87 6.23
C PRO A 50 -16.84 0.50 4.76
N GLU A 51 -16.40 -0.68 4.33
CA GLU A 51 -16.52 -1.12 2.92
C GLU A 51 -17.94 -0.95 2.38
N PHE A 52 -18.94 -1.23 3.21
CA PHE A 52 -20.35 -1.03 2.89
C PHE A 52 -20.69 0.43 2.54
N ALA A 53 -20.12 1.40 3.27
CA ALA A 53 -20.33 2.82 3.01
C ALA A 53 -19.71 3.22 1.66
N VAL A 54 -18.51 2.72 1.36
CA VAL A 54 -17.83 2.94 0.07
C VAL A 54 -18.66 2.36 -1.10
N VAL A 55 -19.17 1.14 -0.94
CA VAL A 55 -20.02 0.49 -1.96
C VAL A 55 -21.31 1.30 -2.21
N GLU A 56 -22.00 1.74 -1.15
CA GLU A 56 -23.22 2.54 -1.29
C GLU A 56 -22.97 3.91 -1.94
N GLU A 57 -21.87 4.59 -1.58
CA GLU A 57 -21.51 5.87 -2.20
C GLU A 57 -21.21 5.73 -3.69
N ILE A 58 -20.45 4.71 -4.09
CA ILE A 58 -20.12 4.47 -5.50
C ILE A 58 -21.37 4.11 -6.30
N VAL A 59 -22.25 3.25 -5.76
CA VAL A 59 -23.52 2.88 -6.42
C VAL A 59 -24.42 4.12 -6.57
N SER A 60 -24.53 4.95 -5.54
CA SER A 60 -25.31 6.18 -5.57
C SER A 60 -24.78 7.19 -6.59
N LEU A 61 -23.45 7.38 -6.62
CA LEU A 61 -22.77 8.26 -7.58
C LEU A 61 -22.97 7.77 -9.02
N GLY A 62 -22.77 6.47 -9.26
CA GLY A 62 -22.98 5.84 -10.56
C GLY A 62 -24.39 6.04 -11.08
N ARG A 63 -25.41 5.79 -10.22
CA ARG A 63 -26.81 6.03 -10.56
C ARG A 63 -27.10 7.50 -10.86
N THR A 64 -26.50 8.42 -10.11
CA THR A 64 -26.62 9.86 -10.35
C THR A 64 -26.03 10.27 -11.71
N MET A 65 -24.98 9.57 -12.15
CA MET A 65 -24.38 9.73 -13.48
C MET A 65 -25.11 8.97 -14.59
N GLY A 66 -26.20 8.24 -14.28
CA GLY A 66 -26.92 7.41 -15.26
C GLY A 66 -26.20 6.11 -15.64
N LEU A 67 -25.21 5.70 -14.86
CA LEU A 67 -24.51 4.43 -15.02
C LEU A 67 -25.30 3.31 -14.35
N ASP A 68 -25.36 2.15 -15.02
CA ASP A 68 -25.88 0.93 -14.42
C ASP A 68 -24.76 0.26 -13.61
N VAL A 69 -24.75 0.51 -12.31
CA VAL A 69 -23.74 -0.01 -11.38
C VAL A 69 -24.39 -1.06 -10.49
N ASN A 70 -23.92 -2.30 -10.63
CA ASN A 70 -24.35 -3.42 -9.81
C ASN A 70 -23.66 -3.41 -8.45
N LYS A 71 -24.43 -3.63 -7.38
CA LYS A 71 -23.93 -3.56 -6.00
C LYS A 71 -23.01 -4.74 -5.68
N GLU A 72 -23.37 -5.93 -6.14
CA GLU A 72 -22.58 -7.15 -5.93
C GLU A 72 -21.19 -7.00 -6.58
N ASP A 73 -21.12 -6.51 -7.81
CA ASP A 73 -19.85 -6.27 -8.51
C ASP A 73 -18.98 -5.25 -7.76
N MET A 74 -19.57 -4.17 -7.24
CA MET A 74 -18.84 -3.19 -6.43
C MET A 74 -18.35 -3.79 -5.11
N SER A 75 -19.12 -4.69 -4.48
CA SER A 75 -18.69 -5.37 -3.27
C SER A 75 -17.48 -6.27 -3.51
N GLU A 76 -17.41 -6.95 -4.65
CA GLU A 76 -16.24 -7.77 -5.01
C GLU A 76 -15.01 -6.91 -5.30
N LEU A 77 -15.18 -5.80 -6.01
CA LEU A 77 -14.08 -4.86 -6.29
C LEU A 77 -13.49 -4.24 -5.02
N VAL A 78 -14.33 -3.85 -4.06
CA VAL A 78 -13.86 -3.27 -2.79
C VAL A 78 -13.13 -4.31 -1.94
N LYS A 79 -13.62 -5.55 -1.88
CA LYS A 79 -12.96 -6.66 -1.18
C LYS A 79 -11.59 -7.01 -1.76
N GLY A 80 -11.40 -6.85 -3.07
CA GLY A 80 -10.11 -7.09 -3.74
C GLY A 80 -8.97 -6.18 -3.25
N HIS A 81 -9.30 -5.10 -2.53
CA HIS A 81 -8.33 -4.11 -2.06
C HIS A 81 -7.72 -4.43 -0.69
N GLU A 82 -8.13 -5.54 -0.04
CA GLU A 82 -7.61 -5.96 1.27
C GLU A 82 -6.23 -6.64 1.21
N HIS A 83 -5.69 -6.92 0.02
CA HIS A 83 -4.35 -7.50 -0.08
C HIS A 83 -3.29 -6.47 0.30
N LYS A 84 -2.91 -6.49 1.58
CA LYS A 84 -1.76 -5.75 2.07
C LYS A 84 -0.50 -6.38 1.49
N LEU A 85 0.15 -5.67 0.56
CA LEU A 85 1.47 -6.03 0.06
C LEU A 85 2.42 -6.27 1.24
N SER A 86 2.92 -7.50 1.33
CA SER A 86 3.98 -7.85 2.27
C SER A 86 5.33 -7.42 1.72
N THR A 87 6.34 -7.40 2.59
CA THR A 87 7.73 -7.18 2.16
C THR A 87 8.20 -8.27 1.19
N GLN A 88 7.68 -9.50 1.32
CA GLN A 88 7.96 -10.57 0.35
C GLN A 88 7.36 -10.26 -1.03
N ASP A 89 6.11 -9.82 -1.10
CA ASP A 89 5.44 -9.48 -2.36
C ASP A 89 6.18 -8.34 -3.09
N LEU A 90 6.76 -7.39 -2.33
CA LEU A 90 7.56 -6.30 -2.90
C LEU A 90 8.90 -6.76 -3.50
N MET A 91 9.47 -7.86 -2.98
CA MET A 91 10.72 -8.42 -3.48
C MET A 91 10.53 -9.25 -4.76
N GLU A 92 9.29 -9.62 -5.08
CA GLU A 92 8.93 -10.44 -6.25
C GLU A 92 8.44 -9.61 -7.46
N LEU A 93 8.36 -8.28 -7.32
CA LEU A 93 8.09 -7.32 -8.40
C LEU A 93 9.35 -6.97 -9.20
#